data_AF-A0A419H8R1-F1
#
_entry.id   AF-A0A419H8R1-F1
#
_cell.length_a   1.000
_cell.length_b   1.000
_cell.length_c   1.000
_cell.angle_alpha   90.00
_cell.angle_beta   90.00
_cell.angle_gamma   90.00
#
_symmetry.space_group_name_H-M   'P 1'
#
loop_
_entity.id
_entity.type
_entity.pdbx_description
1 polymer ?
#
loop_
_entity_poly.entity_id
_entity_poly.type
_entity_poly.pdbx_seq_one_letter_code
_entity_poly.pdbx_strand_id
1 'polypeptide(L)'
;MEISVQDRGKYLRGMLLLIGKDQRILEHEKSWFFELSKILGYDIEFCKCALRELPENEYLESTPPHFTNQEIAKAFIVDGIHLAYADREMVPNELLWINSVAETNGIDILWGMQEYEKFRHHQHSQSDVHKFAIERAINLTQAKEPVT
;
A
#
# COMPACT_ATOMS: atom_id res chain seq x y z
N MET A 1 8.49 11.33 9.55
CA MET A 1 8.52 11.54 8.11
C MET A 1 7.32 12.37 7.69
N GLU A 2 7.54 13.38 6.85
CA GLU A 2 6.46 14.05 6.12
C GLU A 2 6.33 13.39 4.74
N ILE A 3 5.10 13.00 4.37
CA ILE A 3 4.83 12.47 3.03
C ILE A 3 4.35 13.62 2.12
N SER A 4 5.04 13.80 1.00
CA SER A 4 4.68 14.83 0.02
C SER A 4 3.34 14.51 -0.66
N VAL A 5 2.66 15.54 -1.19
CA VAL A 5 1.44 15.36 -2.00
C VAL A 5 1.70 14.43 -3.20
N GLN A 6 2.88 14.53 -3.80
CA GLN A 6 3.28 13.66 -4.92
C GLN A 6 3.40 12.20 -4.48
N ASP A 7 4.04 11.94 -3.34
CA ASP A 7 4.19 10.58 -2.85
C ASP A 7 2.85 9.99 -2.38
N ARG A 8 1.95 10.79 -1.79
CA ARG A 8 0.56 10.35 -1.50
C ARG A 8 -0.14 9.87 -2.77
N GLY A 9 -0.01 10.63 -3.86
CA GLY A 9 -0.61 10.27 -5.15
C GLY A 9 -0.02 9.00 -5.75
N LYS A 10 1.31 8.87 -5.71
CA LYS A 10 2.00 7.64 -6.13
C LYS A 10 1.60 6.44 -5.28
N TYR A 11 1.44 6.64 -3.98
CA TYR A 11 1.05 5.59 -3.03
C TYR A 11 -0.36 5.08 -3.33
N LEU A 12 -1.34 5.99 -3.43
CA LEU A 12 -2.72 5.63 -3.76
C LEU A 12 -2.81 4.93 -5.12
N ARG A 13 -2.17 5.49 -6.15
CA ARG A 13 -2.14 4.90 -7.50
C ARG A 13 -1.49 3.52 -7.50
N GLY A 14 -0.38 3.34 -6.78
CA GLY A 14 0.32 2.07 -6.71
C GLY A 14 -0.51 0.97 -6.05
N MET A 15 -1.30 1.31 -5.03
CA MET A 15 -2.23 0.39 -4.39
C MET A 15 -3.42 0.07 -5.28
N LEU A 16 -3.97 1.06 -5.98
CA LEU A 16 -5.02 0.85 -6.96
C LEU A 16 -4.56 -0.10 -8.08
N LEU A 17 -3.32 0.06 -8.57
CA LEU A 17 -2.72 -0.84 -9.55
C LEU A 17 -2.51 -2.26 -9.02
N LEU A 18 -2.21 -2.41 -7.72
CA LEU A 18 -2.09 -3.71 -7.06
C LEU A 18 -3.44 -4.44 -7.04
N ILE A 19 -4.50 -3.77 -6.58
CA ILE A 19 -5.89 -4.28 -6.57
C ILE A 19 -6.34 -4.71 -7.97
N GLY A 20 -5.85 -4.03 -9.02
CA GLY A 20 -6.19 -4.38 -10.40
C GLY A 20 -5.47 -5.61 -10.99
N LYS A 21 -4.50 -6.21 -10.28
CA LYS A 21 -3.60 -7.23 -10.88
C LYS A 21 -4.28 -8.56 -11.19
N ASP A 22 -5.31 -8.92 -10.46
CA ASP A 22 -6.07 -10.17 -10.63
C ASP A 22 -7.38 -9.98 -11.41
N GLN A 23 -7.67 -8.74 -11.83
CA GLN A 23 -8.90 -8.32 -12.52
C GLN A 23 -10.19 -8.60 -11.72
N ARG A 24 -10.10 -8.78 -10.39
CA ARG A 24 -11.23 -9.10 -9.52
C ARG A 24 -11.16 -8.32 -8.21
N ILE A 25 -11.84 -7.18 -8.18
CA ILE A 25 -11.85 -6.33 -6.99
C ILE A 25 -12.86 -6.83 -5.95
N LEU A 26 -12.37 -7.39 -4.85
CA LEU A 26 -13.14 -7.95 -3.74
C LEU A 26 -13.57 -6.86 -2.74
N GLU A 27 -14.68 -7.07 -2.04
CA GLU A 27 -15.23 -6.06 -1.10
C GLU A 27 -14.27 -5.71 0.06
N HIS A 28 -13.45 -6.67 0.50
CA HIS A 28 -12.48 -6.43 1.56
C HIS A 28 -11.33 -5.53 1.06
N GLU A 29 -10.89 -5.66 -0.19
CA GLU A 29 -9.90 -4.79 -0.81
C GLU A 29 -10.43 -3.37 -1.00
N LYS A 30 -11.71 -3.24 -1.41
CA LYS A 30 -12.38 -1.93 -1.49
C LYS A 30 -12.40 -1.24 -0.13
N SER A 31 -12.83 -1.97 0.89
CA SER A 31 -12.89 -1.46 2.26
C SER A 31 -11.51 -1.04 2.75
N TRP A 32 -10.49 -1.87 2.52
CA TRP A 32 -9.10 -1.57 2.85
C TRP A 32 -8.59 -0.33 2.13
N PHE A 33 -8.83 -0.23 0.81
CA PHE A 33 -8.42 0.92 -0.01
C PHE A 33 -9.06 2.22 0.44
N PHE A 34 -10.35 2.18 0.83
CA PHE A 34 -11.04 3.35 1.36
C PHE A 34 -10.46 3.83 2.69
N GLU A 35 -10.12 2.93 3.61
CA GLU A 35 -9.44 3.32 4.84
C GLU A 35 -8.05 3.91 4.57
N LEU A 36 -7.27 3.29 3.68
CA LEU A 36 -5.98 3.85 3.25
C LEU A 36 -6.14 5.26 2.66
N SER A 37 -7.15 5.45 1.80
CA SER A 37 -7.36 6.73 1.12
C SER A 37 -7.63 7.88 2.09
N LYS A 38 -8.35 7.62 3.18
CA LYS A 38 -8.61 8.59 4.24
C LYS A 38 -7.32 8.97 4.96
N ILE A 39 -6.46 7.99 5.26
CA ILE A 39 -5.15 8.23 5.90
C ILE A 39 -4.27 9.12 5.01
N LEU A 40 -4.31 8.90 3.70
CA LEU A 40 -3.59 9.72 2.73
C LEU A 40 -4.25 11.09 2.48
N GLY A 41 -5.46 11.32 2.99
CA GLY A 41 -6.19 12.59 2.89
C GLY A 41 -6.94 12.79 1.58
N TYR A 42 -7.33 11.70 0.91
CA TYR A 42 -8.15 11.76 -0.31
C TYR A 42 -9.64 11.74 -0.02
N ASP A 43 -10.40 12.38 -0.90
CA ASP A 43 -11.86 12.31 -0.89
C ASP A 43 -12.35 10.91 -1.24
N ILE A 44 -13.37 10.45 -0.50
CA ILE A 44 -13.88 9.08 -0.62
C ILE A 44 -14.65 8.86 -1.93
N GLU A 45 -15.37 9.87 -2.43
CA GLU A 45 -16.12 9.75 -3.68
C GLU A 45 -15.19 9.72 -4.88
N PHE A 46 -14.09 10.49 -4.83
CA PHE A 46 -12.98 10.37 -5.78
C PHE A 46 -12.44 8.93 -5.81
N CYS A 47 -12.16 8.35 -4.64
CA CYS A 47 -11.58 7.00 -4.56
C CYS A 47 -12.53 5.90 -5.05
N LYS A 48 -13.83 6.03 -4.77
CA LYS A 48 -14.87 5.14 -5.32
C LYS A 48 -14.92 5.20 -6.84
N CYS A 49 -14.86 6.40 -7.42
CA CYS A 49 -14.85 6.56 -8.88
C CYS A 49 -13.59 5.93 -9.49
N ALA A 50 -12.42 6.21 -8.91
CA ALA A 50 -11.15 5.64 -9.38
C ALA A 50 -11.15 4.09 -9.38
N LEU A 51 -11.70 3.48 -8.33
CA LEU A 51 -11.78 2.03 -8.21
C LEU A 51 -12.83 1.42 -9.15
N ARG A 52 -13.95 2.10 -9.41
CA ARG A 52 -14.96 1.68 -10.39
C ARG A 52 -14.41 1.71 -11.82
N GLU A 53 -13.63 2.74 -12.13
CA GLU A 53 -13.10 2.99 -13.48
C GLU A 53 -11.80 2.21 -13.76
N LEU A 54 -11.18 1.62 -12.73
CA LEU A 54 -9.93 0.87 -12.83
C LEU A 54 -9.92 -0.19 -13.95
N PRO A 55 -10.95 -1.05 -14.13
CA PRO A 55 -10.93 -2.07 -15.18
C PRO A 55 -10.97 -1.50 -16.60
N GLU A 56 -11.51 -0.29 -16.75
CA GLU A 56 -11.71 0.38 -18.04
C GLU A 56 -10.60 1.40 -18.33
N ASN A 57 -9.71 1.65 -17.38
CA ASN A 57 -8.70 2.71 -17.47
C ASN A 57 -7.42 2.23 -18.17
N GLU A 58 -7.48 2.19 -19.50
CA GLU A 58 -6.35 1.89 -20.39
C GLU A 58 -5.21 2.92 -20.34
N TYR A 59 -5.45 4.09 -19.74
CA TYR A 59 -4.44 5.15 -19.55
C TYR A 59 -3.65 5.02 -18.25
N LEU A 60 -4.01 4.06 -17.39
CA LEU A 60 -3.31 3.84 -16.14
C LEU A 60 -2.01 3.09 -16.42
N GLU A 61 -0.90 3.81 -16.61
CA GLU A 61 0.38 3.14 -16.87
C GLU A 61 0.74 2.22 -15.69
N SER A 62 1.10 0.97 -15.98
CA SER A 62 1.48 -0.01 -14.95
C SER A 62 2.95 0.16 -14.52
N THR A 63 3.35 1.39 -14.20
CA THR A 63 4.70 1.72 -13.73
C THR A 63 4.78 1.62 -12.21
N PRO A 64 5.73 0.87 -11.63
CA PRO A 64 5.90 0.82 -10.18
C PRO A 64 6.22 2.22 -9.62
N PRO A 65 5.61 2.62 -8.49
CA PRO A 65 5.86 3.93 -7.91
C PRO A 65 7.31 4.06 -7.40
N HIS A 66 7.97 5.15 -7.78
CA HIS A 66 9.23 5.59 -7.17
C HIS A 66 8.97 6.71 -6.17
N PHE A 67 9.26 6.46 -4.90
CA PHE A 67 9.03 7.38 -3.80
C PHE A 67 10.27 8.22 -3.49
N THR A 68 10.06 9.41 -2.95
CA THR A 68 11.19 10.27 -2.55
C THR A 68 11.96 9.74 -1.34
N ASN A 69 11.37 8.84 -0.56
CA ASN A 69 11.95 8.30 0.66
C ASN A 69 11.72 6.78 0.75
N GLN A 70 12.78 6.04 1.07
CA GLN A 70 12.73 4.58 1.23
C GLN A 70 11.77 4.14 2.34
N GLU A 71 11.53 4.93 3.39
CA GLU A 71 10.56 4.58 4.43
C GLU A 71 9.12 4.58 3.89
N ILE A 72 8.80 5.44 2.90
CA ILE A 72 7.51 5.41 2.20
C ILE A 72 7.41 4.13 1.38
N ALA A 73 8.48 3.78 0.66
CA ALA A 73 8.53 2.57 -0.16
C ALA A 73 8.42 1.29 0.69
N LYS A 74 9.10 1.23 1.84
CA LYS A 74 8.95 0.13 2.81
C LYS A 74 7.53 0.04 3.36
N ALA A 75 6.93 1.18 3.73
CA ALA A 75 5.54 1.22 4.16
C ALA A 75 4.60 0.73 3.06
N PHE A 76 4.84 1.14 1.81
CA PHE A 76 4.09 0.66 0.65
C PHE A 76 4.19 -0.86 0.49
N ILE A 77 5.38 -1.43 0.59
CA ILE A 77 5.58 -2.87 0.46
C ILE A 77 4.82 -3.64 1.55
N VAL A 78 4.91 -3.19 2.80
CA VAL A 78 4.21 -3.84 3.92
C VAL A 78 2.69 -3.74 3.76
N ASP A 79 2.17 -2.57 3.43
CA ASP A 79 0.73 -2.38 3.23
C ASP A 79 0.24 -3.14 1.98
N GLY A 80 1.05 -3.22 0.93
CA GLY A 80 0.77 -4.04 -0.26
C GLY A 80 0.74 -5.53 0.04
N ILE A 81 1.64 -6.03 0.90
CA ILE A 81 1.61 -7.42 1.39
C ILE A 81 0.33 -7.68 2.19
N HIS A 82 -0.08 -6.75 3.05
CA HIS A 82 -1.30 -6.89 3.83
C HIS A 82 -2.55 -6.95 2.95
N LEU A 83 -2.58 -6.11 1.90
CA LEU A 83 -3.66 -6.09 0.92
C LEU A 83 -3.71 -7.40 0.11
N ALA A 84 -2.59 -7.78 -0.51
CA ALA A 84 -2.49 -8.93 -1.40
C ALA A 84 -2.50 -10.30 -0.70
N TYR A 85 -2.45 -10.34 0.63
CA TYR A 85 -2.57 -11.59 1.40
C TYR A 85 -3.81 -11.58 2.32
N ALA A 86 -4.75 -10.66 2.10
CA ALA A 86 -5.95 -10.52 2.93
C ALA A 86 -6.85 -11.77 2.89
N ASP A 87 -6.86 -12.49 1.77
CA ASP A 87 -7.58 -13.74 1.56
C ASP A 87 -6.75 -15.01 1.88
N ARG A 88 -5.52 -14.81 2.40
CA ARG A 88 -4.50 -15.84 2.70
C ARG A 88 -3.85 -16.47 1.47
N GLU A 89 -4.01 -15.90 0.28
CA GLU A 89 -3.34 -16.35 -0.94
C GLU A 89 -2.78 -15.15 -1.71
N MET A 90 -1.45 -15.02 -1.77
CA MET A 90 -0.85 -14.00 -2.63
C MET A 90 -0.64 -14.56 -4.04
N VAL A 91 -1.27 -13.95 -5.03
CA VAL A 91 -1.21 -14.37 -6.43
C VAL A 91 0.14 -13.93 -7.04
N PRO A 92 0.73 -14.70 -7.97
CA PRO A 92 2.05 -14.35 -8.54
C PRO A 92 2.16 -12.94 -9.13
N ASN A 93 1.10 -12.40 -9.73
CA ASN A 93 1.11 -11.05 -10.32
C ASN A 93 1.22 -9.94 -9.27
N GLU A 94 0.65 -10.15 -8.08
CA GLU A 94 0.74 -9.22 -6.96
C GLU A 94 2.14 -9.24 -6.34
N LEU A 95 2.71 -10.43 -6.18
CA LEU A 95 4.09 -10.59 -5.71
C LEU A 95 5.08 -9.94 -6.69
N LEU A 96 4.91 -10.16 -8.00
CA LEU A 96 5.72 -9.50 -9.03
C LEU A 96 5.59 -7.97 -8.95
N TRP A 97 4.38 -7.46 -8.71
CA TRP A 97 4.16 -6.03 -8.51
C TRP A 97 4.92 -5.49 -7.31
N ILE A 98 4.74 -6.09 -6.13
CA ILE A 98 5.41 -5.68 -4.89
C ILE A 98 6.93 -5.71 -5.05
N ASN A 99 7.47 -6.77 -5.67
CA ASN A 99 8.91 -6.89 -5.94
C ASN A 99 9.42 -5.80 -6.89
N SER A 100 8.64 -5.44 -7.92
CA SER A 100 9.02 -4.35 -8.84
C SER A 100 9.08 -2.99 -8.13
N VAL A 101 8.22 -2.77 -7.12
CA VAL A 101 8.29 -1.56 -6.28
C VAL A 101 9.53 -1.60 -5.40
N ALA A 102 9.86 -2.74 -4.81
CA ALA A 102 11.09 -2.88 -4.02
C ALA A 102 12.33 -2.56 -4.86
N GLU A 103 12.45 -3.16 -6.04
CA GLU A 103 13.54 -2.92 -6.98
C GLU A 103 13.65 -1.43 -7.38
N THR A 104 12.52 -0.81 -7.76
CA THR A 104 12.46 0.60 -8.18
C THR A 104 12.91 1.57 -7.09
N ASN A 105 12.76 1.21 -5.82
CA ASN A 105 13.10 2.05 -4.67
C ASN A 105 14.42 1.64 -3.98
N GLY A 106 15.18 0.70 -4.56
CA GLY A 106 16.44 0.22 -4.02
C GLY A 106 16.27 -0.53 -2.68
N ILE A 107 15.16 -1.24 -2.51
CA ILE A 107 14.87 -2.08 -1.35
C ILE A 107 15.20 -3.53 -1.72
N ASP A 108 15.93 -4.21 -0.84
CA ASP A 108 16.25 -5.63 -0.99
C ASP A 108 14.98 -6.48 -1.01
N ILE A 109 14.84 -7.33 -2.03
CA ILE A 109 13.71 -8.27 -2.17
C ILE A 109 13.66 -9.21 -0.95
N LEU A 110 14.81 -9.60 -0.40
CA LEU A 110 14.86 -10.44 0.80
C LEU A 110 14.23 -9.76 2.02
N TRP A 111 14.32 -8.43 2.11
CA TRP A 111 13.64 -7.67 3.17
C TRP A 111 12.12 -7.77 3.01
N GLY A 112 11.58 -7.62 1.80
CA GLY A 112 10.16 -7.78 1.53
C GLY A 112 9.65 -9.20 1.86
N MET A 113 10.43 -10.23 1.51
CA MET A 113 10.12 -11.62 1.87
C MET A 113 10.10 -11.85 3.38
N GLN A 114 11.02 -11.22 4.13
CA GLN A 114 11.01 -11.31 5.60
C GLN A 114 9.77 -10.66 6.20
N GLU A 115 9.32 -9.51 5.68
CA GLU A 115 8.07 -8.87 6.13
C GLU A 115 6.85 -9.73 5.81
N TYR A 116 6.82 -10.37 4.64
CA TYR A 116 5.79 -11.33 4.29
C TYR A 116 5.73 -12.53 5.26
N GLU A 117 6.86 -13.16 5.55
CA GLU A 117 6.90 -14.29 6.49
C GLU A 117 6.54 -13.86 7.92
N LYS A 118 6.96 -12.67 8.36
CA LYS A 118 6.52 -12.12 9.65
C LYS A 118 5.00 -11.97 9.70
N PHE A 119 4.39 -11.38 8.67
CA PHE A 119 2.94 -11.21 8.60
C PHE A 119 2.20 -12.55 8.60
N ARG A 120 2.68 -13.51 7.80
CA ARG A 120 2.11 -14.86 7.72
C ARG A 120 2.14 -15.59 9.06
N HIS A 121 3.22 -15.44 9.83
CA HIS A 121 3.39 -16.10 11.13
C HIS A 121 2.71 -15.37 12.30
N HIS A 122 2.60 -14.05 12.26
CA HIS A 122 1.93 -13.24 13.28
C HIS A 122 0.42 -13.13 13.02
N GLN A 123 -0.32 -14.24 13.09
CA GLN A 123 -1.77 -14.14 13.27
C GLN A 123 -2.09 -13.78 14.73
N HIS A 124 -1.96 -12.49 15.06
CA HIS A 124 -2.38 -11.95 16.36
C HIS A 124 -3.47 -10.87 16.20
N SER A 125 -4.70 -11.29 16.52
CA SER A 125 -5.90 -10.47 16.76
C SER A 125 -6.42 -9.66 15.57
N GLN A 126 -7.74 -9.76 15.33
CA GLN A 126 -8.46 -8.94 14.35
C GLN A 126 -8.29 -7.42 14.54
N SER A 127 -7.68 -6.95 15.64
CA SER A 127 -7.44 -5.52 15.89
C SER A 127 -6.25 -4.91 15.15
N ASP A 128 -5.34 -5.70 14.57
CA ASP A 128 -4.14 -5.17 13.89
C ASP A 128 -4.31 -5.00 12.37
N VAL A 129 -5.41 -5.50 11.79
CA VAL A 129 -5.67 -5.49 10.33
C VAL A 129 -5.76 -4.07 9.74
N HIS A 130 -6.04 -3.06 10.56
CA HIS A 130 -6.15 -1.66 10.12
C HIS A 130 -4.93 -0.79 10.47
N LYS A 131 -3.84 -1.37 10.99
CA LYS A 131 -2.62 -0.59 11.28
C LYS A 131 -1.76 -0.48 10.03
N PHE A 132 -2.08 0.49 9.19
CA PHE A 132 -1.29 0.79 8.00
C PHE A 132 0.14 1.20 8.36
N ALA A 133 1.13 0.60 7.71
CA ALA A 133 2.52 0.95 7.86
C ALA A 133 2.77 2.42 7.51
N ILE A 134 2.06 2.95 6.51
CA ILE A 134 2.19 4.37 6.16
C ILE A 134 1.64 5.30 7.24
N GLU A 135 0.54 4.93 7.90
CA GLU A 135 0.00 5.68 9.03
C GLU A 135 1.02 5.73 10.18
N ARG A 136 1.66 4.59 10.50
CA ARG A 136 2.73 4.55 11.50
C ARG A 136 3.91 5.44 11.10
N ALA A 137 4.33 5.40 9.85
CA ALA A 137 5.46 6.19 9.36
C ALA A 137 5.18 7.71 9.43
N ILE A 138 3.92 8.12 9.23
CA ILE A 138 3.46 9.50 9.42
C ILE A 138 3.42 9.87 10.92
N ASN A 139 2.81 9.03 11.76
CA ASN A 139 2.55 9.33 13.17
C ASN A 139 3.78 9.28 14.08
N LEU A 140 4.78 8.42 13.80
CA LEU A 140 6.04 8.34 14.57
C LEU A 140 6.86 9.63 14.59
N THR A 141 6.49 10.61 13.76
CA THR A 141 7.08 11.96 13.71
C THR A 141 6.43 12.91 14.70
N GLN A 142 5.11 12.87 14.82
CA GLN A 142 4.34 13.80 15.65
C GLN A 142 4.61 13.58 17.15
N ALA A 143 5.05 12.37 17.53
CA ALA A 143 5.46 12.05 18.90
C ALA A 143 6.91 12.44 19.25
N LYS A 144 7.72 12.90 18.28
CA LYS A 144 9.14 13.24 18.47
C LYS A 144 9.43 14.74 18.52
N GLU A 145 8.42 15.60 18.43
CA GLU A 145 8.59 17.04 18.65
C GLU A 145 8.38 17.34 20.15
N PRO A 146 9.44 17.62 20.92
CA PRO A 146 9.26 18.25 22.22
C PRO A 146 8.74 19.67 21.98
N VAL A 147 7.62 20.00 22.61
CA VAL A 147 7.17 21.38 22.79
C VAL A 147 8.35 22.16 23.35
N THR A 148 8.86 23.11 22.56
CA THR A 148 9.88 24.08 22.98
C THR A 148 9.21 25.37 23.41
#